data_AF-A0A7X4HQV9-F1
#
_entry.id   AF-A0A7X4HQV9-F1
#
_cell.length_a   1.000
_cell.length_b   1.000
_cell.length_c   1.000
_cell.angle_alpha   90.00
_cell.angle_beta   90.00
_cell.angle_gamma   90.00
#
_symmetry.space_group_name_H-M   'P 1'
#
loop_
_entity.id
_entity.type
_entity.pdbx_description
1 polymer ?
#
loop_
_entity_poly.entity_id
_entity_poly.type
_entity_poly.pdbx_seq_one_letter_code
_entity_poly.pdbx_strand_id
1 'polypeptide(L)'
;MTSFKALFKQMFGQKRRYADLVLLLQVFAVLFLLVMALWDKSNFVYLNIDKNSNWLDYILSAGMITTPVADVIFLGLLCWQNEKINLSQTWQLAPISSVKIWLTNMFSSFVECIYIFIIQVVLGFLVAMADNLSHHLPLLHAMIDSKFNWSDFSPVIEFLLFLSGLVLVIFTFVSFANFLTRAIVDQLPFNNNILIKLFVMALIVIIAVLIAGKLNDQITTMYLRHLAKENDLFGVSTTEYFAGAIVLGAIDSYLISKLVQPKIVSR
;
A
#
# COMPACT_ATOMS: atom_id res chain seq x y z
N MET A 1 -31.48 -4.58 7.35
CA MET A 1 -30.40 -4.78 6.36
C MET A 1 -29.34 -3.71 6.56
N THR A 2 -28.11 -4.07 6.91
CA THR A 2 -26.98 -3.12 6.96
C THR A 2 -26.60 -2.74 5.53
N SER A 3 -26.66 -1.45 5.19
CA SER A 3 -26.29 -0.97 3.87
C SER A 3 -24.76 -0.94 3.68
N PHE A 4 -24.29 -1.11 2.44
CA PHE A 4 -22.87 -1.00 2.08
C PHE A 4 -22.25 0.31 2.62
N LYS A 5 -22.98 1.42 2.49
CA LYS A 5 -22.58 2.73 2.99
C LYS A 5 -22.32 2.74 4.51
N ALA A 6 -23.16 2.07 5.29
CA ALA A 6 -23.01 2.01 6.74
C ALA A 6 -21.76 1.20 7.13
N LEU A 7 -21.53 0.06 6.49
CA LEU A 7 -20.35 -0.78 6.69
C LEU A 7 -19.07 -0.05 6.29
N PHE A 8 -19.06 0.54 5.10
CA PHE A 8 -17.94 1.33 4.60
C PHE A 8 -17.56 2.45 5.57
N LYS A 9 -18.54 3.25 6.02
CA LYS A 9 -18.30 4.36 6.95
C LYS A 9 -17.66 3.89 8.26
N GLN A 10 -18.12 2.77 8.80
CA GLN A 10 -17.57 2.21 10.04
C GLN A 10 -16.15 1.67 9.85
N MET A 11 -15.90 0.90 8.79
CA MET A 11 -14.58 0.34 8.51
C MET A 11 -13.56 1.43 8.19
N PHE A 12 -13.94 2.42 7.37
CA PHE A 12 -13.13 3.60 7.07
C PHE A 12 -12.79 4.38 8.36
N GLY A 13 -13.79 4.67 9.20
CA GLY A 13 -13.56 5.37 10.47
C GLY A 13 -12.62 4.63 11.44
N GLN A 14 -12.57 3.30 11.39
CA GLN A 14 -11.62 2.49 12.17
C GLN A 14 -10.19 2.54 11.61
N LYS A 15 -10.04 2.66 10.29
CA LYS A 15 -8.75 2.71 9.60
C LYS A 15 -8.12 4.10 9.64
N ARG A 16 -8.93 5.14 9.49
CA ARG A 16 -8.48 6.54 9.55
C ARG A 16 -7.69 6.90 10.80
N ARG A 17 -8.04 6.34 11.96
CA ARG A 17 -7.29 6.56 13.20
C ARG A 17 -5.82 6.16 13.07
N TYR A 18 -5.51 5.13 12.29
CA TYR A 18 -4.13 4.70 12.04
C TYR A 18 -3.42 5.64 11.06
N ALA A 19 -4.14 6.19 10.08
CA ALA A 19 -3.58 7.22 9.19
C ALA A 19 -3.16 8.45 10.01
N ASP A 20 -4.06 8.93 10.88
CA ASP A 20 -3.79 10.07 11.76
C ASP A 20 -2.61 9.79 12.72
N LEU A 21 -2.51 8.57 13.27
CA LEU A 21 -1.40 8.17 14.13
C LEU A 21 -0.06 8.09 13.37
N VAL A 22 -0.06 7.59 12.14
CA VAL A 22 1.17 7.52 11.32
C VAL A 22 1.64 8.93 10.95
N LEU A 23 0.73 9.82 10.56
CA LEU A 23 1.06 11.22 10.30
C LEU A 23 1.62 11.91 11.54
N LEU A 24 1.03 11.68 12.72
CA LEU A 24 1.55 12.19 13.98
C LEU A 24 2.98 11.66 14.26
N LEU A 25 3.20 10.37 14.06
CA LEU A 25 4.51 9.74 14.23
C LEU A 25 5.54 10.29 13.24
N GLN A 26 5.13 10.57 12.00
CA GLN A 26 5.97 11.22 11.00
C GLN A 26 6.39 12.63 11.47
N VAL A 27 5.47 13.42 12.03
CA VAL A 27 5.82 14.74 12.60
C VAL A 27 6.87 14.61 13.69
N PHE A 28 6.74 13.64 14.60
CA PHE A 28 7.77 13.38 15.61
C PHE A 28 9.11 12.94 15.00
N ALA A 29 9.08 12.12 13.94
CA ALA A 29 10.29 11.71 13.24
C ALA A 29 11.01 12.89 12.58
N VAL A 30 10.26 13.80 11.94
CA VAL A 30 10.80 15.03 11.34
C VAL A 30 11.44 15.92 12.41
N LEU A 31 10.77 16.12 13.54
CA LEU A 31 11.31 16.90 14.67
C LEU A 31 12.58 16.27 15.25
N PHE A 32 12.59 14.94 15.39
CA PHE A 32 13.77 14.22 15.86
C PHE A 32 14.96 14.37 14.91
N LEU A 33 14.73 14.20 13.60
CA LEU A 33 15.77 14.40 12.59
C LEU A 33 16.30 15.84 12.59
N LEU A 34 15.44 16.83 12.80
CA LEU A 34 15.85 18.22 12.96
C LEU A 34 16.77 18.42 14.17
N VAL A 35 16.41 17.88 15.34
CA VAL A 35 17.25 17.99 16.54
C VAL A 35 18.61 17.32 16.33
N MET A 36 18.64 16.14 15.72
CA MET A 36 19.87 15.42 15.40
C MET A 36 20.76 16.19 14.41
N ALA A 37 20.15 16.86 13.44
CA ALA A 37 20.84 17.69 12.46
C ALA A 37 21.42 18.97 13.08
N LEU A 38 20.73 19.58 14.04
CA LEU A 38 21.25 20.74 14.79
C LEU A 38 22.37 20.36 15.78
N TRP A 39 22.34 19.14 16.32
CA TRP A 39 23.34 18.67 17.29
C TRP A 39 24.69 18.35 16.64
N ASP A 40 24.70 17.68 15.49
CA ASP A 40 25.92 17.39 14.74
C ASP A 40 25.75 17.67 13.24
N LYS A 41 26.53 18.63 12.77
CA LYS A 41 26.57 19.07 11.37
C LYS A 41 27.11 18.02 10.40
N SER A 42 27.65 16.89 10.89
CA SER A 42 28.02 15.75 10.06
C SER A 42 26.79 14.93 9.61
N ASN A 43 25.69 14.97 10.36
CA ASN A 43 24.45 14.26 10.04
C ASN A 43 23.66 14.89 8.87
N PHE A 44 24.09 16.07 8.37
CA PHE A 44 23.48 16.73 7.22
C PHE A 44 23.65 15.95 5.91
N VAL A 45 24.61 15.02 5.83
CA VAL A 45 24.77 14.12 4.68
C VAL A 45 23.52 13.26 4.48
N TYR A 46 22.88 12.82 5.57
CA TYR A 46 21.66 12.00 5.50
C TYR A 46 20.45 12.76 4.94
N LEU A 47 20.44 14.09 5.08
CA LEU A 47 19.37 14.95 4.58
C LEU A 47 19.65 15.50 3.17
N ASN A 48 20.85 15.26 2.64
CA ASN A 48 21.31 15.76 1.34
C ASN A 48 21.15 17.29 1.20
N ILE A 49 21.36 18.05 2.29
CA ILE A 49 21.32 19.51 2.28
C ILE A 49 22.69 20.10 2.57
N ASP A 50 22.97 21.24 1.95
CA ASP A 50 24.15 22.05 2.24
C ASP A 50 24.17 22.55 3.70
N LYS A 51 25.37 22.68 4.28
CA LYS A 51 25.57 23.05 5.69
C LYS A 51 25.13 24.48 6.03
N ASN A 52 24.83 25.28 5.01
CA ASN A 52 24.48 26.69 5.10
C ASN A 52 23.00 26.99 4.83
N SER A 53 22.16 25.96 4.71
CA SER A 53 20.72 26.12 4.47
C SER A 53 19.97 26.62 5.70
N ASN A 54 18.75 27.14 5.49
CA ASN A 54 17.91 27.61 6.58
C ASN A 54 17.33 26.44 7.39
N TRP A 55 16.92 26.73 8.62
CA TRP A 55 16.28 25.72 9.49
C TRP A 55 14.99 25.15 8.90
N LEU A 56 14.29 25.93 8.06
CA LEU A 56 13.12 25.49 7.30
C LEU A 56 13.50 24.40 6.30
N ASP A 57 14.59 24.56 5.55
CA ASP A 57 15.02 23.58 4.55
C ASP A 57 15.29 22.20 5.21
N TYR A 58 15.79 22.18 6.46
CA TYR A 58 15.98 20.94 7.24
C TYR A 58 14.66 20.23 7.57
N ILE A 59 13.62 20.97 7.94
CA ILE A 59 12.28 20.40 8.21
C ILE A 59 11.72 19.78 6.93
N LEU A 60 11.88 20.49 5.82
CA LEU A 60 11.32 20.13 4.53
C LEU A 60 11.97 18.85 3.96
N SER A 61 13.30 18.73 4.01
CA SER A 61 13.98 17.51 3.54
C SER A 61 13.73 16.30 4.44
N ALA A 62 13.70 16.50 5.77
CA ALA A 62 13.33 15.46 6.72
C ALA A 62 11.90 14.98 6.45
N GLY A 63 10.99 15.89 6.11
CA GLY A 63 9.64 15.57 5.63
C GLY A 63 9.66 14.67 4.39
N MET A 64 10.39 15.08 3.34
CA MET A 64 10.50 14.31 2.09
C MET A 64 11.05 12.89 2.28
N ILE A 65 12.05 12.71 3.13
CA ILE A 65 12.66 11.40 3.39
C ILE A 65 11.73 10.51 4.23
N THR A 66 10.98 11.11 5.16
CA THR A 66 10.09 10.35 6.05
C THR A 66 8.76 9.96 5.41
N THR A 67 8.26 10.73 4.42
CA THR A 67 7.01 10.42 3.69
C THR A 67 6.95 9.00 3.11
N PRO A 68 7.90 8.53 2.27
CA PRO A 68 7.82 7.18 1.71
C PRO A 68 7.89 6.09 2.78
N VAL A 69 8.63 6.34 3.87
CA VAL A 69 8.69 5.41 5.02
C VAL A 69 7.36 5.35 5.74
N ALA A 70 6.71 6.50 5.96
CA ALA A 70 5.39 6.59 6.57
C ALA A 70 4.33 5.86 5.73
N ASP A 71 4.37 6.00 4.41
CA ASP A 71 3.44 5.34 3.49
C ASP A 71 3.59 3.81 3.53
N VAL A 72 4.82 3.29 3.56
CA VAL A 72 5.06 1.84 3.69
C VAL A 72 4.57 1.30 5.04
N ILE A 73 4.86 2.01 6.14
CA ILE A 73 4.39 1.64 7.48
C ILE A 73 2.86 1.62 7.52
N PHE A 74 2.23 2.66 6.97
CA PHE A 74 0.79 2.77 6.92
C PHE A 74 0.14 1.66 6.10
N LEU A 75 0.70 1.36 4.92
CA LEU A 75 0.23 0.27 4.07
C LEU A 75 0.31 -1.08 4.80
N GLY A 76 1.41 -1.36 5.51
CA GLY A 76 1.55 -2.55 6.35
C GLY A 76 0.50 -2.64 7.47
N LEU A 77 0.24 -1.52 8.16
CA LEU A 77 -0.80 -1.45 9.19
C LEU A 77 -2.21 -1.66 8.62
N LEU A 78 -2.48 -1.10 7.44
CA LEU A 78 -3.74 -1.32 6.74
C LEU A 78 -3.91 -2.77 6.31
N CYS A 79 -2.86 -3.42 5.79
CA CYS A 79 -2.91 -4.86 5.49
C CYS A 79 -3.31 -5.66 6.73
N TRP A 80 -2.67 -5.39 7.87
CA TRP A 80 -3.02 -6.06 9.12
C TRP A 80 -4.47 -5.80 9.57
N GLN A 81 -4.92 -4.54 9.53
CA GLN A 81 -6.30 -4.18 9.90
C GLN A 81 -7.32 -4.81 8.96
N ASN A 82 -7.04 -4.80 7.66
CA ASN A 82 -7.90 -5.38 6.63
C ASN A 82 -8.15 -6.85 6.95
N GLU A 83 -7.10 -7.59 7.26
CA GLU A 83 -7.19 -9.02 7.58
C GLU A 83 -7.86 -9.28 8.92
N LYS A 84 -7.58 -8.45 9.92
CA LYS A 84 -8.29 -8.49 11.20
C LYS A 84 -9.80 -8.30 11.03
N ILE A 85 -10.24 -7.41 10.15
CA ILE A 85 -11.67 -7.20 9.83
C ILE A 85 -12.24 -8.41 9.09
N ASN A 86 -11.53 -8.92 8.07
CA ASN A 86 -11.97 -10.08 7.27
C ASN A 86 -12.16 -11.35 8.11
N LEU A 87 -11.29 -11.57 9.09
CA LEU A 87 -11.28 -12.76 9.95
C LEU A 87 -12.10 -12.62 11.23
N SER A 88 -12.60 -11.42 11.54
CA SER A 88 -13.36 -11.17 12.77
C SER A 88 -14.76 -11.74 12.71
N GLN A 89 -15.12 -12.52 13.73
CA GLN A 89 -16.45 -13.10 13.89
C GLN A 89 -17.54 -12.02 14.01
N THR A 90 -17.23 -10.87 14.62
CA THR A 90 -18.20 -9.77 14.79
C THR A 90 -18.71 -9.24 13.45
N TRP A 91 -17.83 -9.13 12.45
CA TRP A 91 -18.22 -8.65 11.11
C TRP A 91 -18.96 -9.74 10.32
N GLN A 92 -18.63 -11.00 10.54
CA GLN A 92 -19.26 -12.14 9.87
C GLN A 92 -20.69 -12.42 10.38
N LEU A 93 -21.09 -11.86 11.52
CA LEU A 93 -22.46 -11.90 12.04
C LEU A 93 -23.38 -10.87 11.38
N ALA A 94 -22.85 -9.93 10.61
CA ALA A 94 -23.68 -8.97 9.88
C ALA A 94 -24.52 -9.70 8.81
N PRO A 95 -25.80 -9.33 8.59
CA PRO A 95 -26.68 -9.98 7.62
C PRO A 95 -26.36 -9.57 6.19
N ILE A 96 -25.15 -9.92 5.72
CA ILE A 96 -24.60 -9.60 4.41
C ILE A 96 -23.61 -10.73 4.02
N SER A 97 -23.42 -10.98 2.72
CA SER A 97 -22.51 -12.03 2.27
C SER A 97 -21.04 -11.71 2.60
N SER A 98 -20.25 -12.73 2.94
CA SER A 98 -18.83 -12.59 3.28
C SER A 98 -18.02 -11.92 2.17
N VAL A 99 -18.34 -12.21 0.90
CA VAL A 99 -17.71 -11.57 -0.27
C VAL A 99 -17.98 -10.06 -0.30
N LYS A 100 -19.21 -9.63 0.01
CA LYS A 100 -19.54 -8.20 0.05
C LYS A 100 -18.83 -7.51 1.21
N ILE A 101 -18.69 -8.17 2.37
CA ILE A 101 -17.89 -7.64 3.49
C ILE A 101 -16.44 -7.45 3.05
N TRP A 102 -15.84 -8.47 2.45
CA TRP A 102 -14.46 -8.42 1.97
C TRP A 102 -14.24 -7.32 0.93
N LEU A 103 -15.11 -7.21 -0.09
CA LEU A 103 -15.05 -6.13 -1.07
C LEU A 103 -15.19 -4.74 -0.44
N THR A 104 -16.10 -4.59 0.53
CA THR A 104 -16.28 -3.31 1.26
C THR A 104 -15.02 -2.96 2.06
N ASN A 105 -14.42 -3.98 2.68
CA ASN A 105 -13.20 -3.82 3.45
C ASN A 105 -12.02 -3.45 2.54
N MET A 106 -11.84 -4.12 1.40
CA MET A 106 -10.84 -3.78 0.38
C MET A 106 -11.02 -2.36 -0.14
N PHE A 107 -12.24 -2.00 -0.54
CA PHE A 107 -12.53 -0.67 -1.05
C PHE A 107 -12.28 0.42 0.00
N SER A 108 -12.63 0.18 1.28
CA SER A 108 -12.32 1.13 2.36
C SER A 108 -10.82 1.26 2.63
N SER A 109 -10.04 0.18 2.54
CA SER A 109 -8.57 0.26 2.64
C SER A 109 -7.97 1.09 1.50
N PHE A 110 -8.45 0.87 0.27
CA PHE A 110 -8.00 1.61 -0.91
C PHE A 110 -8.29 3.11 -0.81
N VAL A 111 -9.51 3.48 -0.37
CA VAL A 111 -9.87 4.89 -0.16
C VAL A 111 -9.04 5.52 0.97
N GLU A 112 -8.66 4.76 1.99
CA GLU A 112 -7.77 5.25 3.05
C GLU A 112 -6.33 5.50 2.54
N CYS A 113 -5.83 4.66 1.64
CA CYS A 113 -4.56 4.92 0.94
C CYS A 113 -4.63 6.22 0.13
N ILE A 114 -5.74 6.47 -0.57
CA ILE A 114 -5.95 7.74 -1.29
C ILE A 114 -5.96 8.91 -0.30
N TYR A 115 -6.61 8.77 0.85
CA TYR A 115 -6.68 9.82 1.87
C TYR A 115 -5.29 10.26 2.36
N ILE A 116 -4.43 9.31 2.77
CA ILE A 116 -3.07 9.67 3.23
C ILE A 116 -2.23 10.22 2.06
N PHE A 117 -2.36 9.64 0.87
CA PHE A 117 -1.63 10.08 -0.31
C PHE A 117 -1.93 11.55 -0.67
N ILE A 118 -3.21 11.96 -0.62
CA ILE A 118 -3.59 13.37 -0.84
C ILE A 118 -2.93 14.28 0.19
N ILE A 119 -2.91 13.89 1.47
CA ILE A 119 -2.25 14.68 2.53
C ILE A 119 -0.74 14.81 2.24
N GLN A 120 -0.07 13.72 1.88
CA GLN A 120 1.35 13.72 1.54
C GLN A 120 1.66 14.57 0.29
N VAL A 121 0.82 14.48 -0.75
CA VAL A 121 0.97 15.30 -1.96
C VAL A 121 0.81 16.79 -1.66
N VAL A 122 -0.18 17.17 -0.84
CA VAL A 122 -0.38 18.57 -0.42
C VAL A 122 0.82 19.06 0.38
N LEU A 123 1.33 18.25 1.32
CA LEU A 123 2.55 18.59 2.07
C LEU A 123 3.77 18.72 1.16
N GLY A 124 3.96 17.80 0.23
CA GLY A 124 5.03 17.85 -0.77
C GLY A 124 4.95 19.09 -1.67
N PHE A 125 3.74 19.50 -2.06
CA PHE A 125 3.55 20.73 -2.82
C PHE A 125 3.87 21.99 -2.00
N LEU A 126 3.47 22.04 -0.73
CA LEU A 126 3.84 23.15 0.16
C LEU A 126 5.36 23.23 0.37
N VAL A 127 6.01 22.07 0.50
CA VAL A 127 7.48 21.97 0.56
C VAL A 127 8.12 22.52 -0.72
N ALA A 128 7.59 22.13 -1.89
CA ALA A 128 8.06 22.61 -3.17
C ALA A 128 7.95 24.13 -3.32
N MET A 129 6.83 24.70 -2.92
CA MET A 129 6.61 26.14 -2.98
C MET A 129 7.56 26.91 -2.04
N ALA A 130 7.81 26.38 -0.84
CA ALA A 130 8.73 26.98 0.12
C ALA A 130 10.18 26.98 -0.37
N ASP A 131 10.61 25.89 -1.03
CA ASP A 131 11.96 25.79 -1.58
C ASP A 131 12.21 26.71 -2.79
N ASN A 132 11.23 26.86 -3.69
CA ASN A 132 11.36 27.79 -4.81
C ASN A 132 11.55 29.26 -4.35
N LEU A 133 11.14 29.57 -3.12
CA LEU A 133 11.39 30.87 -2.47
C LEU A 133 12.76 30.96 -1.79
N SER A 134 13.38 29.83 -1.41
CA SER A 134 14.67 29.79 -0.69
C SER A 134 15.89 29.43 -1.55
N HIS A 135 15.72 29.02 -2.81
CA HIS A 135 16.79 28.74 -3.79
C HIS A 135 17.81 27.64 -3.42
N HIS A 136 17.50 26.70 -2.51
CA HIS A 136 18.54 25.87 -1.89
C HIS A 136 18.33 24.35 -1.92
N LEU A 137 17.20 23.78 -2.38
CA LEU A 137 17.09 22.33 -2.59
C LEU A 137 17.33 21.91 -4.06
N PRO A 138 18.39 21.10 -4.32
CA PRO A 138 18.68 20.57 -5.65
C PRO A 138 17.65 19.54 -6.14
N LEU A 139 16.86 18.94 -5.24
CA LEU A 139 15.92 17.86 -5.57
C LEU A 139 14.64 18.37 -6.24
N LEU A 140 14.15 19.56 -5.85
CA LEU A 140 13.00 20.18 -6.49
C LEU A 140 13.37 20.80 -7.83
N HIS A 141 14.53 21.45 -7.92
CA HIS A 141 15.08 21.94 -9.18
C HIS A 141 15.25 20.77 -10.16
N ALA A 142 15.73 19.60 -9.73
CA ALA A 142 15.81 18.42 -10.59
C ALA A 142 14.43 17.88 -11.06
N MET A 143 13.37 18.01 -10.24
CA MET A 143 12.00 17.64 -10.64
C MET A 143 11.32 18.68 -11.54
N ILE A 144 11.60 19.97 -11.33
CA ILE A 144 11.05 21.09 -12.11
C ILE A 144 11.82 21.31 -13.43
N ASP A 145 13.14 21.09 -13.43
CA ASP A 145 13.99 21.06 -14.64
C ASP A 145 13.82 19.77 -15.44
N SER A 146 13.15 18.76 -14.86
CA SER A 146 12.61 17.68 -15.68
C SER A 146 11.69 18.33 -16.72
N LYS A 147 11.80 17.92 -17.98
CA LYS A 147 11.00 18.44 -19.10
C LYS A 147 9.52 18.02 -18.97
N PHE A 148 8.96 18.11 -17.78
CA PHE A 148 7.58 17.82 -17.47
C PHE A 148 6.73 18.87 -18.17
N ASN A 149 6.23 18.49 -19.32
CA ASN A 149 5.35 19.34 -20.06
C ASN A 149 4.01 19.36 -19.33
N TRP A 150 3.67 20.49 -18.70
CA TRP A 150 2.40 20.65 -17.98
C TRP A 150 1.16 20.48 -18.87
N SER A 151 1.32 20.44 -20.19
CA SER A 151 0.25 20.08 -21.13
C SER A 151 0.07 18.57 -21.31
N ASP A 152 1.02 17.74 -20.86
CA ASP A 152 0.98 16.28 -20.96
C ASP A 152 0.86 15.65 -19.56
N PHE A 153 -0.37 15.26 -19.22
CA PHE A 153 -0.69 14.60 -17.95
C PHE A 153 -0.51 13.07 -18.00
N SER A 154 -0.17 12.50 -19.16
CA SER A 154 0.04 11.06 -19.34
C SER A 154 0.95 10.42 -18.26
N PRO A 155 2.16 10.97 -17.97
CA PRO A 155 3.05 10.37 -16.97
C PRO A 155 2.48 10.37 -15.54
N VAL A 156 1.69 11.38 -15.17
CA VAL A 156 1.04 11.45 -13.86
C VAL A 156 -0.07 10.41 -13.76
N ILE A 157 -0.85 10.24 -14.83
CA ILE A 157 -1.90 9.22 -14.89
C ILE A 157 -1.27 7.82 -14.82
N GLU A 158 -0.19 7.58 -15.55
CA GLU A 158 0.52 6.30 -15.53
C GLU A 158 1.08 5.98 -14.14
N PHE A 159 1.69 6.97 -13.46
CA PHE A 159 2.17 6.80 -12.09
C PHE A 159 1.04 6.49 -11.09
N LEU A 160 -0.10 7.17 -11.20
CA LEU A 160 -1.28 6.89 -10.36
C LEU A 160 -1.87 5.51 -10.63
N LEU A 161 -1.93 5.08 -11.89
CA LEU A 161 -2.37 3.75 -12.27
C LEU A 161 -1.42 2.68 -11.72
N PHE A 162 -0.11 2.87 -11.87
CA PHE A 162 0.90 2.00 -11.29
C PHE A 162 0.74 1.86 -9.78
N LEU A 163 0.63 2.99 -9.05
CA LEU A 163 0.51 2.98 -7.59
C LEU A 163 -0.79 2.31 -7.14
N SER A 164 -1.90 2.58 -7.83
CA SER A 164 -3.19 1.94 -7.52
C SER A 164 -3.18 0.43 -7.79
N GLY A 165 -2.61 -0.02 -8.91
CA GLY A 165 -2.43 -1.43 -9.23
C GLY A 165 -1.57 -2.14 -8.18
N LEU A 166 -0.43 -1.55 -7.80
CA LEU A 166 0.46 -2.05 -6.76
C LEU A 166 -0.28 -2.24 -5.43
N VAL A 167 -1.01 -1.23 -4.97
CA VAL A 167 -1.77 -1.29 -3.71
C VAL A 167 -2.82 -2.41 -3.75
N LEU A 168 -3.56 -2.53 -4.85
CA LEU A 168 -4.57 -3.58 -5.02
C LEU A 168 -3.96 -4.99 -5.00
N VAL A 169 -2.85 -5.20 -5.70
CA VAL A 169 -2.14 -6.50 -5.68
C VAL A 169 -1.69 -6.85 -4.29
N ILE A 170 -1.09 -5.91 -3.55
CA ILE A 170 -0.63 -6.20 -2.18
C ILE A 170 -1.80 -6.61 -1.30
N PHE A 171 -2.92 -5.88 -1.34
CA PHE A 171 -4.08 -6.21 -0.52
C PHE A 171 -4.67 -7.58 -0.84
N THR A 172 -4.88 -7.89 -2.12
CA THR A 172 -5.38 -9.21 -2.56
C THR A 172 -4.38 -10.31 -2.25
N PHE A 173 -3.08 -10.09 -2.42
CA PHE A 173 -2.06 -11.07 -2.09
C PHE A 173 -2.01 -11.41 -0.59
N VAL A 174 -2.11 -10.41 0.28
CA VAL A 174 -2.13 -10.62 1.73
C VAL A 174 -3.40 -11.38 2.15
N SER A 175 -4.57 -11.03 1.59
CA SER A 175 -5.81 -11.79 1.80
C SER A 175 -5.67 -13.25 1.33
N PHE A 176 -5.13 -13.47 0.14
CA PHE A 176 -4.88 -14.79 -0.41
C PHE A 176 -4.00 -15.64 0.52
N ALA A 177 -2.87 -15.09 0.96
CA ALA A 177 -1.96 -15.79 1.85
C ALA A 177 -2.65 -16.21 3.17
N ASN A 178 -3.46 -15.33 3.76
CA ASN A 178 -4.18 -15.63 5.00
C ASN A 178 -5.31 -16.64 4.80
N PHE A 179 -6.12 -16.49 3.76
CA PHE A 179 -7.21 -17.41 3.48
C PHE A 179 -6.70 -18.80 3.12
N LEU A 180 -5.64 -18.89 2.31
CA LEU A 180 -5.03 -20.16 1.96
C LEU A 180 -4.34 -20.82 3.16
N THR A 181 -3.64 -20.04 4.00
CA THR A 181 -3.06 -20.53 5.26
C THR A 181 -4.13 -21.15 6.13
N ARG A 182 -5.26 -20.47 6.31
CA ARG A 182 -6.39 -20.98 7.10
C ARG A 182 -6.96 -22.26 6.48
N ALA A 183 -7.19 -22.28 5.17
CA ALA A 183 -7.71 -23.45 4.47
C ALA A 183 -6.84 -24.70 4.64
N ILE A 184 -5.51 -24.54 4.67
CA ILE A 184 -4.55 -25.63 4.87
C ILE A 184 -4.47 -26.03 6.33
N VAL A 185 -4.34 -25.07 7.25
CA VAL A 185 -4.19 -25.34 8.68
C VAL A 185 -5.44 -26.00 9.27
N ASP A 186 -6.63 -25.68 8.76
CA ASP A 186 -7.88 -26.32 9.17
C ASP A 186 -7.92 -27.83 8.83
N GLN A 187 -7.06 -28.30 7.92
CA GLN A 187 -6.91 -29.72 7.56
C GLN A 187 -5.81 -30.42 8.36
N LEU A 188 -4.98 -29.68 9.11
CA LEU A 188 -3.90 -30.26 9.91
C LEU A 188 -4.40 -30.70 11.29
N PRO A 189 -3.85 -31.80 11.84
CA PRO A 189 -4.23 -32.30 13.17
C PRO A 189 -3.85 -31.35 14.32
N PHE A 190 -2.97 -30.37 14.08
CA PHE A 190 -2.47 -29.40 15.06
C PHE A 190 -2.94 -27.95 14.77
N ASN A 191 -4.21 -27.80 14.38
CA ASN A 191 -4.82 -26.56 13.90
C ASN A 191 -4.76 -25.34 14.85
N ASN A 192 -4.43 -25.51 16.13
CA ASN A 192 -4.36 -24.42 17.12
C ASN A 192 -2.94 -23.86 17.36
N ASN A 193 -1.89 -24.42 16.75
CA ASN A 193 -0.53 -23.94 17.00
C ASN A 193 -0.17 -22.73 16.11
N ILE A 194 0.12 -21.59 16.74
CA ILE A 194 0.54 -20.34 16.08
C ILE A 194 1.80 -20.54 15.22
N LEU A 195 2.77 -21.32 15.71
CA LEU A 195 4.02 -21.55 14.99
C LEU A 195 3.78 -22.29 13.66
N ILE A 196 2.84 -23.25 13.66
CA ILE A 196 2.48 -23.99 12.44
C ILE A 196 1.77 -23.06 11.46
N LYS A 197 0.87 -22.17 11.94
CA LYS A 197 0.22 -21.17 11.08
C LYS A 197 1.23 -20.24 10.42
N LEU A 198 2.18 -19.71 11.20
CA LEU A 198 3.24 -18.84 10.68
C LEU A 198 4.14 -19.57 9.67
N PHE A 199 4.50 -20.83 9.96
CA PHE A 199 5.31 -21.63 9.04
C PHE A 199 4.60 -21.89 7.71
N VAL A 200 3.32 -22.30 7.75
CA VAL A 200 2.51 -22.51 6.55
C VAL A 200 2.37 -21.21 5.76
N MET A 201 2.10 -20.08 6.43
CA MET A 201 2.02 -18.77 5.79
C MET A 201 3.33 -18.40 5.10
N ALA A 202 4.48 -18.57 5.77
CA ALA A 202 5.79 -18.29 5.20
C ALA A 202 6.06 -19.15 3.95
N LEU A 203 5.73 -20.44 4.00
CA LEU A 203 5.89 -21.36 2.87
C LEU A 203 5.02 -20.96 1.67
N ILE A 204 3.76 -20.60 1.91
CA ILE A 204 2.85 -20.10 0.87
C ILE A 204 3.41 -18.83 0.23
N VAL A 205 3.88 -17.88 1.03
CA VAL A 205 4.45 -16.62 0.53
C VAL A 205 5.69 -16.90 -0.32
N ILE A 206 6.61 -17.76 0.14
CA ILE A 206 7.81 -18.13 -0.63
C ILE A 206 7.42 -18.74 -1.98
N ILE A 207 6.51 -19.72 -1.99
CA ILE A 207 6.06 -20.37 -3.23
C ILE A 207 5.42 -19.35 -4.17
N ALA A 208 4.58 -18.46 -3.64
CA ALA A 208 3.89 -17.47 -4.45
C ALA A 208 4.84 -16.42 -5.04
N VAL A 209 5.86 -15.99 -4.29
CA VAL A 209 6.91 -15.09 -4.82
C VAL A 209 7.73 -15.79 -5.91
N LEU A 210 8.06 -17.07 -5.75
CA LEU A 210 8.78 -17.83 -6.79
C LEU A 210 7.95 -17.95 -8.08
N ILE A 211 6.65 -18.24 -7.97
CA ILE A 211 5.74 -18.30 -9.12
C ILE A 211 5.63 -16.92 -9.78
N ALA A 212 5.43 -15.87 -8.99
CA ALA A 212 5.33 -14.50 -9.48
C ALA A 212 6.60 -14.06 -10.23
N GLY A 213 7.78 -14.38 -9.70
CA GLY A 213 9.06 -14.10 -10.37
C GLY A 213 9.18 -14.81 -11.72
N LYS A 214 8.80 -16.09 -11.80
CA LYS A 214 8.81 -16.83 -13.07
C LYS A 214 7.80 -16.30 -14.09
N LEU A 215 6.60 -15.90 -13.64
CA LEU A 215 5.60 -15.28 -14.51
C LEU A 215 6.10 -13.93 -15.03
N ASN A 216 6.66 -13.09 -14.17
CA ASN A 216 7.23 -11.81 -14.55
C ASN A 216 8.34 -11.95 -15.60
N ASP A 217 9.27 -12.89 -15.41
CA ASP A 217 10.34 -13.18 -16.38
C ASP A 217 9.76 -13.55 -17.75
N GLN A 218 8.72 -14.41 -17.77
CA GLN A 218 8.09 -14.86 -19.01
C GLN A 218 7.31 -13.75 -19.71
N ILE A 219 6.52 -12.96 -18.97
CA ILE A 219 5.75 -11.85 -19.52
C ILE A 219 6.70 -10.77 -20.04
N THR A 220 7.73 -10.41 -19.28
CA THR A 220 8.79 -9.47 -19.70
C THR A 220 9.47 -9.95 -20.97
N THR A 221 9.79 -11.25 -21.08
CA THR A 221 10.41 -11.82 -22.28
C THR A 221 9.46 -11.80 -23.49
N MET A 222 8.17 -12.07 -23.30
CA MET A 222 7.17 -11.96 -24.37
C MET A 222 6.98 -10.51 -24.82
N TYR A 223 7.00 -9.58 -23.86
CA TYR A 223 6.88 -8.15 -24.10
C TYR A 223 8.07 -7.59 -24.85
N LEU A 224 9.31 -7.87 -24.42
CA LEU A 224 10.53 -7.46 -25.14
C LEU A 224 10.55 -7.99 -26.59
N ARG A 225 9.95 -9.15 -26.85
CA ARG A 225 9.80 -9.71 -28.20
C ARG A 225 8.71 -9.01 -29.04
N HIS A 226 7.68 -8.44 -28.42
CA HIS A 226 6.60 -7.72 -29.09
C HIS A 226 6.85 -6.20 -29.23
N LEU A 227 7.59 -5.59 -28.30
CA LEU A 227 7.94 -4.15 -28.30
C LEU A 227 8.93 -3.72 -29.38
N ALA A 228 9.55 -4.65 -30.11
CA ALA A 228 10.29 -4.30 -31.32
C ALA A 228 9.39 -3.71 -32.43
N LYS A 229 8.07 -3.54 -32.17
CA LYS A 229 7.08 -3.18 -33.20
C LYS A 229 6.22 -1.94 -32.92
N GLU A 230 5.85 -1.55 -31.70
CA GLU A 230 4.94 -0.41 -31.49
C GLU A 230 5.15 0.36 -30.17
N ASN A 231 4.70 1.62 -30.18
CA ASN A 231 4.80 2.64 -29.13
C ASN A 231 3.66 2.42 -28.11
N ASP A 232 3.93 1.69 -27.03
CA ASP A 232 2.92 1.28 -26.06
C ASP A 232 2.54 2.42 -25.10
N LEU A 233 1.23 2.68 -24.95
CA LEU A 233 0.67 3.82 -24.20
C LEU A 233 0.54 3.52 -22.70
N PHE A 234 0.59 2.25 -22.30
CA PHE A 234 0.54 1.81 -20.90
C PHE A 234 1.71 0.86 -20.65
N GLY A 235 2.64 1.22 -19.76
CA GLY A 235 3.71 0.31 -19.38
C GLY A 235 3.17 -1.04 -18.92
N VAL A 236 3.64 -2.13 -19.53
CA VAL A 236 3.15 -3.50 -19.28
C VAL A 236 3.17 -3.91 -17.80
N SER A 237 4.10 -3.35 -17.02
CA SER A 237 4.14 -3.53 -15.57
C SER A 237 2.84 -3.10 -14.87
N THR A 238 2.21 -1.99 -15.29
CA THR A 238 0.96 -1.50 -14.70
C THR A 238 -0.19 -2.48 -14.94
N THR A 239 -0.30 -2.99 -16.18
CA THR A 239 -1.33 -3.96 -16.56
C THR A 239 -1.19 -5.28 -15.81
N GLU A 240 0.05 -5.75 -15.60
CA GLU A 240 0.34 -6.96 -14.82
C GLU A 240 -0.17 -6.87 -13.38
N TYR A 241 -0.01 -5.72 -12.71
CA TYR A 241 -0.54 -5.56 -11.37
C TYR A 241 -2.07 -5.66 -11.35
N PHE A 242 -2.78 -4.96 -12.24
CA PHE A 242 -4.24 -5.07 -12.29
C PHE A 242 -4.71 -6.49 -12.61
N ALA A 243 -4.05 -7.17 -13.55
CA ALA A 243 -4.37 -8.56 -13.87
C ALA A 243 -4.16 -9.48 -12.64
N GLY A 244 -3.02 -9.34 -11.95
CA GLY A 244 -2.73 -10.08 -10.72
C GLY A 244 -3.76 -9.82 -9.63
N ALA A 245 -4.15 -8.56 -9.40
CA ALA A 245 -5.15 -8.19 -8.41
C ALA A 245 -6.54 -8.78 -8.74
N ILE A 246 -6.92 -8.81 -10.01
CA ILE A 246 -8.20 -9.40 -10.45
C ILE A 246 -8.20 -10.92 -10.22
N VAL A 247 -7.12 -11.61 -10.62
CA VAL A 247 -7.00 -13.08 -10.45
C VAL A 247 -7.00 -13.46 -8.98
N LEU A 248 -6.16 -12.80 -8.16
CA LEU A 248 -6.11 -13.05 -6.72
C LEU A 248 -7.44 -12.69 -6.05
N GLY A 249 -8.05 -11.56 -6.41
CA GLY A 249 -9.35 -11.16 -5.86
C GLY A 249 -10.49 -12.12 -6.19
N ALA A 250 -10.47 -12.75 -7.36
CA ALA A 250 -11.43 -13.80 -7.72
C ALA A 250 -11.24 -15.06 -6.85
N ILE A 251 -9.98 -15.47 -6.64
CA ILE A 251 -9.63 -16.61 -5.78
C ILE A 251 -10.03 -16.31 -4.32
N ASP A 252 -9.75 -15.11 -3.82
CA ASP A 252 -10.12 -14.68 -2.47
C ASP A 252 -11.63 -14.67 -2.25
N SER A 253 -12.37 -14.17 -3.24
CA SER A 253 -13.84 -14.19 -3.23
C SER A 253 -14.37 -15.62 -3.12
N TYR A 254 -13.74 -16.58 -3.82
CA TYR A 254 -14.08 -18.00 -3.68
C TYR A 254 -13.72 -18.55 -2.30
N LEU A 255 -12.49 -18.32 -1.83
CA LEU A 255 -11.99 -18.83 -0.55
C LEU A 255 -12.83 -18.31 0.62
N ILE A 256 -13.14 -17.01 0.68
CA ILE A 256 -13.93 -16.44 1.76
C ILE A 256 -15.36 -16.95 1.76
N SER A 257 -15.95 -17.20 0.58
CA SER A 257 -17.29 -17.77 0.48
C SER A 257 -17.38 -19.19 1.07
N LYS A 258 -16.30 -19.97 0.94
CA LYS A 258 -16.23 -21.38 1.36
C LYS A 258 -15.76 -21.57 2.80
N LEU A 259 -14.87 -20.70 3.29
CA LEU A 259 -14.26 -20.80 4.62
C LEU A 259 -15.07 -20.13 5.73
N VAL A 260 -15.97 -19.20 5.39
CA VAL A 260 -16.65 -18.32 6.37
C VAL A 260 -18.14 -18.65 6.57
N GLN A 261 -18.75 -19.51 5.76
CA GLN A 261 -20.12 -19.93 6.04
C GLN A 261 -20.15 -20.67 7.39
N PRO A 262 -20.97 -20.22 8.37
CA PRO A 262 -21.23 -21.04 9.53
C PRO A 262 -21.87 -22.33 9.01
N LYS A 263 -21.19 -23.46 9.21
CA LYS A 263 -21.89 -24.74 9.20
C LYS A 263 -22.93 -24.61 10.30
N ILE A 264 -24.19 -24.35 9.94
CA ILE A 264 -25.31 -24.59 10.83
C ILE A 264 -25.27 -26.09 11.06
N VAL A 265 -24.62 -26.50 12.14
CA VAL A 265 -24.75 -27.85 12.67
C VAL A 265 -26.17 -27.90 13.19
N SER A 266 -27.11 -28.33 12.34
CA SER A 266 -28.40 -28.80 12.82
C SER A 266 -28.11 -30.00 13.72
N ARG A 267 -28.15 -29.76 15.04
CA ARG A 267 -28.36 -30.82 16.01
C ARG A 267 -29.79 -31.31 15.91
#